data_AF-X1IN54-F1
#
_entry.id   AF-X1IN54-F1
#
_cell.length_a   1.000
_cell.length_b   1.000
_cell.length_c   1.000
_cell.angle_alpha   90.00
_cell.angle_beta   90.00
_cell.angle_gamma   90.00
#
_symmetry.space_group_name_H-M   'P 1'
#
loop_
_entity.id
_entity.type
_entity.pdbx_description
1 polymer ?
#
loop_
_entity_poly.entity_id
_entity_poly.type
_entity_poly.pdbx_seq_one_letter_code
_entity_poly.pdbx_strand_id
1 'polypeptide(L)'
;GNSAAQCVQELEKEGVPAIGANCTLNSAEMVDLIKIMREKTALPLIAQANAGKPSLSVEGEVSYSQELEDYVRYIPHIIENGANLIGGCCGTNPSYIKKMAELKKNFKPEKEV
;
A
#
# COMPACT_ATOMS: atom_id res chain seq x y z
N GLY A 1 16.82 12.20 -0.14
CA GLY A 1 15.69 11.95 0.79
C GLY A 1 16.00 10.75 1.65
N ASN A 2 15.14 10.45 2.64
CA ASN A 2 15.29 9.29 3.51
C ASN A 2 14.80 8.02 2.81
N SER A 3 15.47 6.90 3.03
CA SER A 3 14.98 5.58 2.64
C SER A 3 13.82 5.13 3.54
N ALA A 4 12.99 4.22 3.04
CA ALA A 4 11.90 3.62 3.83
C ALA A 4 12.41 2.99 5.13
N ALA A 5 13.55 2.31 5.08
CA ALA A 5 14.17 1.70 6.25
C ALA A 5 14.57 2.73 7.32
N GLN A 6 15.15 3.87 6.92
CA GLN A 6 15.49 4.96 7.85
C GLN A 6 14.23 5.55 8.49
N CYS A 7 13.17 5.79 7.69
CA CYS A 7 11.91 6.29 8.21
C CYS A 7 11.27 5.34 9.23
N VAL A 8 11.26 4.03 8.94
CA VAL A 8 10.70 3.02 9.87
C VAL A 8 11.44 3.02 11.20
N GLN A 9 12.78 2.99 11.17
CA GLN A 9 13.59 2.97 12.38
C GLN A 9 13.39 4.22 13.25
N GLU A 10 13.26 5.39 12.63
CA GLU A 10 13.08 6.63 13.38
C GLU A 10 11.68 6.71 13.98
N LEU A 11 10.64 6.35 13.22
CA LEU A 11 9.26 6.34 13.73
C LEU A 11 9.08 5.32 14.87
N GLU A 12 9.74 4.17 14.81
CA GLU A 12 9.67 3.17 15.88
C GLU A 12 10.30 3.66 17.19
N LYS A 13 11.38 4.46 17.14
CA LYS A 13 11.96 5.10 18.34
C LYS A 13 11.01 6.09 19.01
N GLU A 14 10.17 6.75 18.22
CA GLU A 14 9.13 7.65 18.71
C GLU A 14 7.94 6.91 19.36
N GLY A 15 7.96 5.57 19.37
CA GLY A 15 6.96 4.75 20.07
C GLY A 15 5.59 4.75 19.39
N VAL A 16 5.53 4.94 18.07
CA VAL A 16 4.28 4.91 17.32
C VAL A 16 3.64 3.51 17.33
N PRO A 17 2.30 3.41 17.33
CA PRO A 17 1.63 2.11 17.38
C PRO A 17 1.55 1.40 16.02
N ALA A 18 1.81 2.10 14.91
CA ALA A 18 1.78 1.58 13.55
C ALA A 18 2.58 2.49 12.61
N ILE A 19 3.07 1.93 11.52
CA ILE A 19 3.82 2.65 10.47
C ILE A 19 3.18 2.36 9.12
N GLY A 20 3.20 3.32 8.19
CA GLY A 20 2.56 3.13 6.90
C GLY A 20 3.19 3.91 5.77
N ALA A 21 2.78 3.55 4.55
CA ALA A 21 3.08 4.27 3.34
C ALA A 21 1.81 4.47 2.51
N ASN A 22 1.65 5.68 1.98
CA ASN A 22 0.57 6.03 1.07
C ASN A 22 1.09 6.86 -0.10
N CYS A 23 0.29 6.91 -1.18
CA CYS A 23 0.55 7.71 -2.37
C CYS A 23 1.82 7.28 -3.14
N THR A 24 2.18 8.08 -4.16
CA THR A 24 3.34 7.97 -5.07
C THR A 24 3.40 6.70 -5.92
N LEU A 25 3.38 5.54 -5.27
CA LEU A 25 3.52 4.22 -5.86
C LEU A 25 2.16 3.66 -6.30
N ASN A 26 2.18 2.87 -7.38
CA ASN A 26 1.05 2.02 -7.75
C ASN A 26 0.97 0.77 -6.85
N SER A 27 -0.06 -0.07 -7.01
CA SER A 27 -0.21 -1.23 -6.11
C SER A 27 0.88 -2.30 -6.31
N ALA A 28 1.45 -2.43 -7.51
CA ALA A 28 2.54 -3.36 -7.77
C ALA A 28 3.84 -2.94 -7.05
N GLU A 29 4.20 -1.66 -7.13
CA GLU A 29 5.40 -1.11 -6.47
C GLU A 29 5.26 -1.07 -4.94
N MET A 30 4.03 -0.90 -4.44
CA MET A 30 3.75 -0.96 -3.00
C MET A 30 4.06 -2.33 -2.40
N VAL A 31 3.97 -3.41 -3.18
CA VAL A 31 4.36 -4.77 -2.74
C VAL A 31 5.81 -4.79 -2.25
N ASP A 32 6.73 -4.22 -3.03
CA ASP A 32 8.16 -4.18 -2.71
C ASP A 32 8.45 -3.27 -1.51
N LEU A 33 7.77 -2.12 -1.44
CA LEU A 33 7.95 -1.19 -0.33
C LEU A 33 7.54 -1.82 1.00
N ILE A 34 6.39 -2.50 1.04
CA ILE A 34 5.92 -3.17 2.26
C ILE A 34 6.86 -4.29 2.68
N LYS A 35 7.43 -5.04 1.74
CA LYS A 35 8.46 -6.04 2.04
C LYS A 35 9.68 -5.41 2.71
N ILE A 36 10.19 -4.30 2.15
CA ILE A 36 11.33 -3.56 2.74
C ILE A 36 10.99 -3.06 4.14
N MET A 37 9.78 -2.51 4.35
CA MET A 37 9.37 -2.01 5.66
C MET A 37 9.23 -3.13 6.68
N ARG A 38 8.66 -4.28 6.29
CA ARG A 38 8.48 -5.43 7.17
C ARG A 38 9.81 -6.03 7.64
N GLU A 39 10.86 -5.97 6.83
CA GLU A 39 12.21 -6.38 7.25
C GLU A 39 12.80 -5.49 8.37
N LYS A 40 12.17 -4.35 8.69
CA LYS A 40 12.70 -3.35 9.64
C LYS A 40 11.86 -3.18 10.90
N THR A 41 10.64 -3.69 10.93
CA THR A 41 9.75 -3.53 12.10
C THR A 41 8.78 -4.70 12.25
N ALA A 42 8.43 -5.00 13.49
CA ALA A 42 7.32 -5.89 13.84
C ALA A 42 6.00 -5.12 14.04
N LEU A 43 6.03 -3.78 14.05
CA LEU A 43 4.82 -2.97 14.23
C LEU A 43 3.80 -3.22 13.10
N PRO A 44 2.51 -2.96 13.37
CA PRO A 44 1.49 -2.99 12.34
C PRO A 44 1.84 -2.07 11.15
N LEU A 45 1.70 -2.61 9.94
CA LEU A 45 1.96 -1.88 8.70
C LEU A 45 0.67 -1.48 7.98
N ILE A 46 0.64 -0.25 7.47
CA ILE A 46 -0.47 0.33 6.68
C ILE A 46 0.01 0.58 5.24
N ALA A 47 -0.76 0.13 4.25
CA ALA A 47 -0.45 0.29 2.83
C ALA A 47 -1.61 0.93 2.06
N GLN A 48 -1.38 2.06 1.39
CA GLN A 48 -2.39 2.78 0.62
C GLN A 48 -1.82 3.30 -0.71
N ALA A 49 -1.76 2.42 -1.72
CA ALA A 49 -1.23 2.76 -3.04
C ALA A 49 -2.17 3.67 -3.84
N ASN A 50 -1.61 4.41 -4.81
CA ASN A 50 -2.38 5.09 -5.85
C ASN A 50 -2.88 4.08 -6.89
N ALA A 51 -3.96 4.43 -7.60
CA ALA A 51 -4.44 3.69 -8.76
C ALA A 51 -3.55 3.96 -10.00
N GLY A 52 -2.23 3.76 -9.86
CA GLY A 52 -1.24 4.08 -10.89
C GLY A 52 -0.37 5.27 -10.51
N LYS A 53 0.69 5.51 -11.29
CA LYS A 53 1.50 6.72 -11.13
C LYS A 53 0.71 7.92 -11.66
N PRO A 54 0.78 9.09 -11.00
CA PRO A 54 0.15 10.29 -11.51
C PRO A 54 0.77 10.68 -12.86
N SER A 55 -0.07 10.92 -13.86
CA SER A 55 0.30 11.54 -15.13
C SER A 55 -0.41 12.88 -15.30
N LEU A 56 0.31 13.87 -15.82
CA LEU A 56 -0.23 15.19 -16.14
C LEU A 56 -0.56 15.27 -17.63
N SER A 57 -1.78 15.68 -17.97
CA SER A 57 -2.13 16.04 -19.34
C SER A 57 -1.46 17.35 -19.76
N VAL A 58 -1.54 17.70 -21.05
CA VAL A 58 -1.04 18.99 -21.58
C VAL A 58 -1.79 20.17 -20.96
N GLU A 59 -3.04 19.95 -20.57
CA GLU A 59 -3.95 20.90 -19.92
C GLU A 59 -3.75 20.98 -18.39
N GLY A 60 -2.86 20.16 -17.83
CA GLY A 60 -2.55 20.14 -16.39
C GLY A 60 -3.46 19.25 -15.54
N GLU A 61 -4.24 18.36 -16.15
CA GLU A 61 -5.10 17.42 -15.43
C GLU A 61 -4.30 16.21 -14.94
N VAL A 62 -4.50 15.82 -13.68
CA VAL A 62 -3.86 14.62 -13.11
C VAL A 62 -4.74 13.40 -13.36
N SER A 63 -4.16 12.38 -13.99
CA SER A 63 -4.77 11.07 -14.26
C SER A 63 -3.99 9.93 -13.63
N TYR A 64 -4.67 8.81 -13.43
CA TYR A 64 -4.18 7.61 -12.77
C TYR A 64 -4.58 6.41 -13.62
N SER A 65 -3.61 5.60 -14.06
CA SER A 65 -3.78 4.64 -15.15
C SER A 65 -4.03 3.19 -14.73
N GLN A 66 -3.94 2.87 -13.43
CA GLN A 66 -4.12 1.51 -12.95
C GLN A 66 -5.59 1.25 -12.66
N GLU A 67 -6.22 0.46 -13.53
CA GLU A 67 -7.62 0.09 -13.38
C GLU A 67 -7.87 -0.83 -12.19
N LEU A 68 -9.15 -0.92 -11.78
CA LEU A 68 -9.60 -1.62 -10.58
C LEU A 68 -9.09 -3.06 -10.52
N GLU A 69 -9.28 -3.85 -11.57
CA GLU A 69 -8.94 -5.26 -11.62
C GLU A 69 -7.43 -5.49 -11.52
N ASP A 70 -6.63 -4.64 -12.15
CA ASP A 70 -5.18 -4.70 -12.04
C ASP A 70 -4.71 -4.27 -10.66
N TYR A 71 -5.28 -3.19 -10.11
CA TYR A 71 -4.95 -2.70 -8.78
C TYR A 71 -5.14 -3.79 -7.71
N VAL A 72 -6.31 -4.44 -7.71
CA VAL A 72 -6.66 -5.43 -6.68
C VAL A 72 -5.91 -6.76 -6.82
N ARG A 73 -5.34 -7.04 -7.98
CA ARG A 73 -4.50 -8.23 -8.22
C ARG A 73 -3.27 -8.25 -7.30
N TYR A 74 -2.74 -7.09 -6.93
CA TYR A 74 -1.54 -6.98 -6.09
C TYR A 74 -1.84 -6.97 -4.59
N ILE A 75 -3.09 -6.78 -4.18
CA ILE A 75 -3.49 -6.66 -2.77
C ILE A 75 -3.14 -7.92 -1.95
N PRO A 76 -3.35 -9.16 -2.44
CA PRO A 76 -2.89 -10.35 -1.73
C PRO A 76 -1.39 -10.31 -1.40
N HIS A 77 -0.55 -9.89 -2.34
CA HIS A 77 0.90 -9.81 -2.14
C HIS A 77 1.31 -8.71 -1.15
N ILE A 78 0.59 -7.60 -1.12
CA ILE A 78 0.78 -6.55 -0.10
C ILE A 78 0.50 -7.11 1.30
N ILE A 79 -0.55 -7.92 1.45
CA ILE A 79 -0.89 -8.56 2.72
C ILE A 79 0.14 -9.65 3.09
N GLU A 80 0.54 -10.49 2.13
CA GLU A 80 1.57 -11.54 2.31
C GLU A 80 2.91 -10.96 2.77
N ASN A 81 3.27 -9.78 2.28
CA ASN A 81 4.47 -9.05 2.72
C ASN A 81 4.30 -8.35 4.06
N GLY A 82 3.15 -8.48 4.72
CA GLY A 82 2.94 -8.11 6.11
C GLY A 82 2.17 -6.82 6.34
N ALA A 83 1.41 -6.30 5.37
CA ALA A 83 0.48 -5.21 5.64
C ALA A 83 -0.69 -5.70 6.52
N ASN A 84 -0.97 -4.98 7.60
CA ASN A 84 -2.07 -5.25 8.53
C ASN A 84 -3.33 -4.42 8.17
N LEU A 85 -3.12 -3.23 7.60
CA LEU A 85 -4.17 -2.36 7.11
C LEU A 85 -3.92 -2.02 5.65
N ILE A 86 -4.94 -2.17 4.82
CA ILE A 86 -4.89 -1.83 3.39
C ILE A 86 -5.98 -0.81 3.04
N GLY A 87 -5.69 0.03 2.06
CA GLY A 87 -6.63 1.00 1.51
C GLY A 87 -6.15 1.56 0.19
N GLY A 88 -6.80 2.62 -0.27
CA GLY A 88 -6.43 3.35 -1.48
C GLY A 88 -6.05 4.79 -1.19
N CYS A 89 -5.20 5.37 -2.05
CA CYS A 89 -4.86 6.80 -2.06
C CYS A 89 -5.40 7.44 -3.35
N CYS A 90 -4.61 8.22 -4.08
CA CYS A 90 -5.10 8.96 -5.24
C CYS A 90 -5.44 8.04 -6.42
N GLY A 91 -6.46 8.42 -7.18
CA GLY A 91 -7.00 7.61 -8.29
C GLY A 91 -7.89 6.44 -7.85
N THR A 92 -7.88 6.06 -6.56
CA THR A 92 -8.82 5.07 -6.03
C THR A 92 -10.18 5.71 -5.74
N ASN A 93 -11.23 4.89 -5.70
CA ASN A 93 -12.60 5.32 -5.39
C ASN A 93 -13.36 4.20 -4.64
N PRO A 94 -14.63 4.38 -4.26
CA PRO A 94 -15.37 3.38 -3.49
C PRO A 94 -15.41 1.96 -4.10
N SER A 95 -15.32 1.80 -5.43
CA SER A 95 -15.28 0.48 -6.06
C SER A 95 -14.01 -0.31 -5.69
N TYR A 96 -12.87 0.38 -5.57
CA TYR A 96 -11.59 -0.19 -5.13
C TYR A 96 -11.69 -0.71 -3.70
N ILE A 97 -12.26 0.11 -2.80
CA ILE A 97 -12.44 -0.28 -1.39
C ILE A 97 -13.37 -1.49 -1.28
N LYS A 98 -14.49 -1.48 -2.01
CA LYS A 98 -15.45 -2.61 -2.03
C LYS A 98 -14.77 -3.89 -2.51
N LYS A 99 -14.01 -3.83 -3.60
CA LYS A 99 -13.35 -5.00 -4.18
C LYS A 99 -12.25 -5.56 -3.27
N MET A 100 -11.47 -4.70 -2.60
CA MET A 100 -10.51 -5.13 -1.57
C MET A 100 -11.19 -5.82 -0.38
N ALA A 101 -12.33 -5.29 0.08
CA ALA A 101 -13.09 -5.90 1.18
C ALA A 101 -13.67 -7.27 0.79
N GLU A 102 -14.07 -7.47 -0.46
CA GLU A 102 -14.51 -8.75 -1.01
C GLU A 102 -13.38 -9.78 -1.06
N LEU A 103 -12.16 -9.38 -1.44
CA LEU A 103 -10.98 -10.26 -1.44
C LEU A 103 -10.66 -10.76 -0.02
N LYS A 104 -10.73 -9.88 0.99
CA LYS A 104 -10.43 -10.23 2.38
C LYS A 104 -11.34 -11.33 2.93
N LYS A 105 -12.62 -11.40 2.52
CA LYS A 105 -13.54 -12.44 3.00
C LYS A 105 -13.04 -13.87 2.70
N ASN A 106 -12.18 -14.02 1.70
CA ASN A 106 -11.62 -15.30 1.28
C ASN A 106 -10.11 -15.43 1.59
N PHE A 107 -9.49 -14.41 2.18
CA PHE A 107 -8.05 -14.36 2.40
C PHE A 107 -7.71 -14.85 3.81
N LYS A 108 -6.99 -15.97 3.91
CA LYS A 108 -6.33 -16.43 5.14
C LYS A 108 -4.82 -16.18 4.98
N PRO A 109 -4.20 -15.30 5.76
CA PRO A 109 -2.75 -15.11 5.66
C PRO A 109 -2.05 -16.42 6.04
N GLU A 110 -1.05 -16.83 5.25
CA GLU A 110 -0.27 -18.06 5.51
C GLU A 110 0.59 -17.95 6.77
N LYS A 111 0.77 -16.73 7.30
CA LYS A 111 1.52 -16.45 8.53
C LYS A 111 0.71 -15.51 9.41
N GLU A 112 0.50 -15.90 10.66
CA GLU A 112 0.16 -14.94 11.70
C GLU A 112 1.40 -14.05 11.92
N VAL A 113 1.20 -12.73 11.80
CA VAL A 113 2.23 -11.71 12.06
C VAL A 113 2.16 -11.32 13.52
#